data_AF-A0A3S9Z8Z2-F1
#
_entry.id   AF-A0A3S9Z8Z2-F1
#
_cell.length_a   1.000
_cell.length_b   1.000
_cell.length_c   1.000
_cell.angle_alpha   90.00
_cell.angle_beta   90.00
_cell.angle_gamma   90.00
#
_symmetry.space_group_name_H-M   'P 1'
#
loop_
_entity.id
_entity.type
_entity.pdbx_description
1 polymer ?
#
loop_
_entity_poly.entity_id
_entity_poly.type
_entity_poly.pdbx_seq_one_letter_code
_entity_poly.pdbx_strand_id
1 'polypeptide(L)'
;MTGALPERHETFARLELWARATLEALPPHQSRIVSPFAEWHVIKDARRRAERGRHTLGAAKANRDNIRAAILLLNWLDQHQLILLDLHQEDLDLWLTQNPTRRQAVHSFVRWLTKRKLTRPLDTQLARKGFAANFQTDDEHEQQLRRCLTDEALPRELRIVGALIRLYALPISRIKEITTSPFQLNDADAFLTIDSHPVLLPPTLARLIKAHIASP
;
A
#
# COMPACT_ATOMS: atom_id res chain seq x y z
N MET A 1 16.36 15.80 -33.39
CA MET A 1 15.27 14.84 -33.15
C MET A 1 15.69 13.95 -31.99
N THR A 2 15.36 14.35 -30.76
CA THR A 2 15.67 13.58 -29.55
C THR A 2 14.80 12.33 -29.51
N GLY A 3 15.42 11.17 -29.69
CA GLY A 3 14.78 9.87 -29.48
C GLY A 3 14.38 9.75 -28.01
N ALA A 4 13.12 10.06 -27.71
CA ALA A 4 12.54 9.77 -26.42
C ALA A 4 12.66 8.26 -26.20
N LEU A 5 13.42 7.87 -25.17
CA LEU A 5 13.42 6.49 -24.70
C LEU A 5 11.96 6.06 -24.54
N PRO A 6 11.53 4.90 -25.09
CA PRO A 6 10.19 4.39 -24.81
C PRO A 6 10.00 4.34 -23.30
N GLU A 7 8.82 4.73 -22.83
CA GLU A 7 8.47 4.84 -21.41
C GLU A 7 8.81 3.53 -20.69
N ARG A 8 10.01 3.47 -20.12
CA ARG A 8 10.49 2.28 -19.44
C ARG A 8 9.74 2.24 -18.13
N HIS A 9 8.78 1.32 -18.00
CA HIS A 9 8.05 1.12 -16.76
C HIS A 9 9.00 0.58 -15.68
N GLU A 10 9.81 1.46 -15.08
CA GLU A 10 10.91 1.11 -14.17
C GLU A 10 10.45 0.24 -13.01
N THR A 11 9.26 0.53 -12.49
CA THR A 11 8.62 -0.23 -11.41
C THR A 11 8.40 -1.70 -11.80
N PHE A 12 8.01 -1.97 -13.05
CA PHE A 12 7.81 -3.32 -13.56
C PHE A 12 9.15 -4.02 -13.81
N ALA A 13 10.11 -3.35 -14.43
CA ALA A 13 11.45 -3.90 -14.66
C ALA A 13 12.14 -4.29 -13.33
N ARG A 14 12.00 -3.46 -12.29
CA ARG A 14 12.49 -3.76 -10.93
C ARG A 14 11.73 -4.90 -10.25
N LEU A 15 10.49 -5.17 -10.64
CA LEU A 15 9.73 -6.33 -10.16
C LEU A 15 10.24 -7.61 -10.83
N GLU A 16 10.44 -7.60 -12.16
CA GLU A 16 10.95 -8.75 -12.91
C GLU A 16 12.35 -9.16 -12.43
N LEU A 17 13.27 -8.20 -12.29
CA LEU A 17 14.62 -8.48 -11.80
C LEU A 17 14.61 -9.08 -10.38
N TRP A 18 13.81 -8.48 -9.50
CA TRP A 18 13.66 -8.98 -8.13
C TRP A 18 13.06 -10.38 -8.09
N ALA A 19 12.02 -10.65 -8.90
CA ALA A 19 11.38 -11.96 -8.93
C ALA A 19 12.35 -13.03 -9.41
N ARG A 20 13.10 -12.76 -10.47
CA ARG A 20 14.13 -13.67 -10.98
C ARG A 20 15.16 -14.04 -9.92
N ALA A 21 15.79 -13.03 -9.31
CA ALA A 21 16.78 -13.25 -8.25
C ALA A 21 16.20 -14.01 -7.05
N THR A 22 14.94 -13.73 -6.70
CA THR A 22 14.26 -14.43 -5.59
C THR A 22 14.03 -15.91 -5.93
N LEU A 23 13.58 -16.22 -7.15
CA LEU A 23 13.29 -17.59 -7.58
C LEU A 23 14.57 -18.43 -7.78
N GLU A 24 15.65 -17.82 -8.25
CA GLU A 24 16.97 -18.45 -8.40
C GLU A 24 17.57 -18.85 -7.04
N ALA A 25 17.23 -18.14 -5.97
CA ALA A 25 17.70 -18.43 -4.61
C ALA A 25 16.88 -19.50 -3.86
N LEU A 26 15.77 -19.97 -4.43
CA LEU A 26 14.91 -20.96 -3.76
C LEU A 26 15.43 -22.40 -3.92
N PRO A 27 15.18 -23.28 -2.93
CA PRO A 27 15.37 -24.71 -3.10
C PRO A 27 14.64 -25.25 -4.34
N PRO A 28 15.20 -26.24 -5.07
CA PRO A 28 14.63 -26.71 -6.33
C PRO A 28 13.16 -27.16 -6.25
N HIS A 29 12.76 -27.82 -5.16
CA HIS A 29 11.39 -28.29 -4.97
C HIS A 29 10.39 -27.14 -4.82
N GLN A 30 10.77 -26.06 -4.12
CA GLN A 30 9.95 -24.86 -4.01
C GLN A 30 9.95 -24.05 -5.31
N SER A 31 11.12 -23.86 -5.93
CA SER A 31 11.25 -23.09 -7.16
C SER A 31 10.38 -23.65 -8.29
N ARG A 32 10.23 -24.98 -8.37
CA ARG A 32 9.36 -25.66 -9.34
C ARG A 32 7.88 -25.30 -9.18
N ILE A 33 7.45 -24.88 -7.99
CA ILE A 33 6.06 -24.51 -7.68
C ILE A 33 5.88 -22.99 -7.77
N VAL A 34 6.81 -22.22 -7.20
CA VAL A 34 6.70 -20.75 -7.14
C VAL A 34 6.99 -20.12 -8.50
N SER A 35 7.90 -20.66 -9.32
CA SER A 35 8.25 -20.04 -10.61
C SER A 35 7.06 -19.97 -11.57
N PRO A 36 6.28 -21.05 -11.83
CA PRO A 36 5.09 -20.97 -12.67
C PRO A 36 4.01 -20.02 -12.12
N PHE A 37 3.88 -19.93 -10.80
CA PHE A 37 2.98 -18.97 -10.17
C PHE A 37 3.44 -17.52 -10.40
N ALA A 38 4.71 -17.24 -10.11
CA ALA A 38 5.31 -15.92 -10.27
C ALA A 38 5.23 -15.46 -11.72
N GLU A 39 5.67 -16.28 -12.67
CA GLU A 39 5.70 -15.93 -14.10
C GLU A 39 4.30 -15.73 -14.68
N TRP A 40 3.42 -16.73 -14.51
CA TRP A 40 2.18 -16.78 -15.28
C TRP A 40 1.01 -16.07 -14.60
N HIS A 41 1.08 -15.88 -13.28
CA HIS A 41 0.04 -15.18 -12.53
C HIS A 41 0.48 -13.76 -12.16
N VAL A 42 1.65 -13.60 -11.54
CA VAL A 42 2.07 -12.30 -10.99
C VAL A 42 2.68 -11.41 -12.07
N ILE A 43 3.73 -11.88 -12.75
CA ILE A 43 4.48 -11.11 -13.74
C ILE A 43 3.64 -10.86 -15.00
N LYS A 44 2.91 -11.87 -15.50
CA LYS A 44 2.02 -11.70 -16.65
C LYS A 44 0.95 -10.61 -16.43
N ASP A 45 0.30 -10.60 -15.26
CA ASP A 45 -0.70 -9.57 -14.95
C ASP A 45 -0.06 -8.21 -14.67
N ALA A 46 1.15 -8.18 -14.10
CA ALA A 46 1.91 -6.95 -13.91
C ALA A 46 2.32 -6.32 -15.26
N ARG A 47 2.78 -7.13 -16.22
CA ARG A 47 3.14 -6.70 -17.57
C ARG A 47 1.95 -6.04 -18.28
N ARG A 48 0.80 -6.71 -18.28
CA ARG A 48 -0.45 -6.17 -18.86
C ARG A 48 -0.87 -4.83 -18.22
N ARG A 49 -0.64 -4.64 -16.92
CA ARG A 49 -0.93 -3.37 -16.24
C ARG A 49 0.10 -2.30 -16.56
N ALA A 50 1.37 -2.67 -16.70
CA ALA A 50 2.44 -1.77 -17.09
C ALA A 50 2.20 -1.21 -18.49
N GLU A 51 1.91 -2.07 -19.48
CA GLU A 51 1.57 -1.67 -20.86
C GLU A 51 0.40 -0.68 -20.97
N ARG A 52 -0.44 -0.58 -19.94
CA ARG A 52 -1.58 0.37 -19.87
C ARG A 52 -1.26 1.63 -19.06
N GLY A 53 0.00 1.84 -18.66
CA GLY A 53 0.43 2.96 -17.81
C GLY A 53 -0.05 2.86 -16.35
N ARG A 54 -0.50 1.69 -15.88
CA ARG A 54 -1.18 1.51 -14.58
C ARG A 54 -0.39 0.68 -13.56
N HIS A 55 0.94 0.64 -13.68
CA HIS A 55 1.79 -0.11 -12.76
C HIS A 55 2.47 0.78 -11.72
N THR A 56 1.77 1.00 -10.61
CA THR A 56 2.22 1.84 -9.50
C THR A 56 3.19 1.10 -8.56
N LEU A 57 3.91 1.86 -7.73
CA LEU A 57 4.77 1.29 -6.67
C LEU A 57 3.99 0.37 -5.71
N GLY A 58 2.74 0.74 -5.38
CA GLY A 58 1.85 -0.08 -4.56
C GLY A 58 1.51 -1.42 -5.23
N ALA A 59 1.27 -1.43 -6.55
CA ALA A 59 1.04 -2.65 -7.30
C ALA A 59 2.28 -3.56 -7.32
N ALA A 60 3.48 -2.99 -7.52
CA ALA A 60 4.72 -3.76 -7.42
C ALA A 60 4.93 -4.34 -6.02
N LYS A 61 4.67 -3.57 -4.96
CA LYS A 61 4.73 -4.06 -3.58
C LYS A 61 3.78 -5.24 -3.37
N ALA A 62 2.52 -5.12 -3.80
CA ALA A 62 1.53 -6.20 -3.68
C ALA A 62 1.98 -7.46 -4.44
N ASN A 63 2.55 -7.31 -5.64
CA ASN A 63 3.09 -8.44 -6.42
C ASN A 63 4.26 -9.14 -5.70
N ARG A 64 5.18 -8.37 -5.09
CA ARG A 64 6.26 -8.95 -4.26
C ARG A 64 5.71 -9.66 -3.04
N ASP A 65 4.72 -9.06 -2.38
CA ASP A 65 4.08 -9.65 -1.20
C ASP A 65 3.35 -10.96 -1.54
N ASN A 66 2.73 -11.10 -2.72
CA ASN A 66 2.16 -12.37 -3.21
C ASN A 66 3.22 -13.46 -3.36
N ILE A 67 4.35 -13.16 -4.02
CA ILE A 67 5.44 -14.13 -4.23
C ILE A 67 6.06 -14.53 -2.88
N ARG A 68 6.30 -13.56 -1.99
CA ARG A 68 6.81 -13.82 -0.64
C ARG A 68 5.86 -14.67 0.20
N ALA A 69 4.56 -14.41 0.13
CA ALA A 69 3.57 -15.20 0.87
C ALA A 69 3.54 -16.66 0.39
N ALA A 70 3.70 -16.90 -0.92
CA ALA A 70 3.83 -18.25 -1.46
C ALA A 70 5.08 -18.98 -0.90
N ILE A 71 6.23 -18.30 -0.92
CA ILE A 71 7.49 -18.85 -0.38
C ILE A 71 7.35 -19.13 1.12
N LEU A 72 6.77 -18.21 1.89
CA LEU A 72 6.56 -18.39 3.33
C LEU A 72 5.65 -19.57 3.66
N LEU A 73 4.59 -19.80 2.86
CA LEU A 73 3.74 -20.98 3.03
C LEU A 73 4.52 -22.27 2.74
N LEU A 74 5.29 -22.32 1.65
CA LEU A 74 6.09 -23.51 1.33
C LEU A 74 7.19 -23.79 2.37
N ASN A 75 7.84 -22.75 2.90
CA ASN A 75 8.79 -22.89 4.00
C ASN A 75 8.11 -23.47 5.26
N TRP A 76 6.90 -23.02 5.56
CA TRP A 76 6.15 -23.53 6.70
C TRP A 76 5.75 -25.00 6.51
N LEU A 77 5.37 -25.41 5.30
CA LEU A 77 5.13 -26.81 4.96
C LEU A 77 6.38 -27.66 5.18
N ASP A 78 7.54 -27.21 4.68
CA ASP A 78 8.81 -27.90 4.89
C ASP A 78 9.16 -28.05 6.38
N GLN A 79 8.91 -27.00 7.18
CA GLN A 79 9.14 -27.02 8.63
C GLN A 79 8.22 -28.01 9.37
N HIS A 80 6.99 -28.20 8.88
CA HIS A 80 6.01 -29.13 9.45
C HIS A 80 6.06 -30.51 8.78
N GLN A 81 7.03 -30.73 7.87
CA GLN A 81 7.18 -31.97 7.09
C GLN A 81 5.91 -32.36 6.31
N LEU A 82 5.15 -31.36 5.88
CA LEU A 82 3.95 -31.51 5.08
C LEU A 82 4.28 -31.36 3.61
N ILE A 83 3.68 -32.20 2.77
CA ILE A 83 3.71 -32.01 1.32
C ILE A 83 2.48 -31.23 0.87
N LEU A 84 2.62 -30.49 -0.23
CA LEU A 84 1.57 -29.62 -0.74
C LEU A 84 0.23 -30.35 -1.04
N LEU A 85 0.29 -31.62 -1.43
CA LEU A 85 -0.90 -32.43 -1.72
C LEU A 85 -1.70 -32.79 -0.45
N ASP A 86 -1.02 -32.81 0.69
CA ASP A 86 -1.56 -33.12 2.02
C ASP A 86 -1.78 -31.85 2.85
N LEU A 87 -1.75 -30.67 2.23
CA LEU A 87 -2.18 -29.44 2.89
C LEU A 87 -3.71 -29.45 3.03
N HIS A 88 -4.20 -29.51 4.26
CA HIS A 88 -5.63 -29.44 4.58
C HIS A 88 -6.04 -28.03 4.98
N GLN A 89 -7.36 -27.81 5.09
CA GLN A 89 -7.91 -26.51 5.48
C GLN A 89 -7.43 -26.10 6.88
N GLU A 90 -7.32 -27.05 7.81
CA GLU A 90 -6.87 -26.80 9.19
C GLU A 90 -5.43 -26.27 9.25
N ASP A 91 -4.53 -26.83 8.44
CA ASP A 91 -3.14 -26.38 8.33
C ASP A 91 -3.06 -24.97 7.76
N LEU A 92 -3.86 -24.70 6.72
CA LEU A 92 -3.95 -23.38 6.11
C LEU A 92 -4.49 -22.34 7.10
N ASP A 93 -5.52 -22.69 7.87
CA ASP A 93 -6.11 -21.81 8.89
C ASP A 93 -5.15 -21.56 10.05
N LEU A 94 -4.37 -22.58 10.45
CA LEU A 94 -3.28 -22.44 11.42
C LEU A 94 -2.20 -21.48 10.90
N TRP A 95 -1.75 -21.67 9.65
CA TRP A 95 -0.78 -20.77 9.02
C TRP A 95 -1.29 -19.33 8.95
N LEU A 96 -2.58 -19.14 8.61
CA LEU A 96 -3.22 -17.84 8.54
C LEU A 96 -3.33 -17.16 9.91
N THR A 97 -3.53 -17.93 10.97
CA THR A 97 -3.55 -17.44 12.36
C THR A 97 -2.17 -16.93 12.78
N GLN A 98 -1.11 -17.61 12.35
CA GLN A 98 0.28 -17.18 12.58
C GLN A 98 0.69 -16.00 11.68
N ASN A 99 0.05 -15.83 10.52
CA ASN A 99 0.40 -14.84 9.50
C ASN A 99 -0.78 -13.93 9.10
N PRO A 100 -1.44 -13.23 10.05
CA PRO A 100 -2.70 -12.54 9.79
C PRO A 100 -2.58 -11.42 8.72
N THR A 101 -1.43 -10.74 8.67
CA THR A 101 -1.16 -9.67 7.69
C THR A 101 -0.93 -10.18 6.26
N ARG A 102 -0.76 -11.50 6.07
CA ARG A 102 -0.44 -12.12 4.78
C ARG A 102 -1.66 -12.78 4.11
N ARG A 103 -2.83 -12.80 4.77
CA ARG A 103 -4.06 -13.42 4.25
C ARG A 103 -4.41 -13.00 2.83
N GLN A 104 -4.34 -11.70 2.54
CA GLN A 104 -4.62 -11.17 1.21
C GLN A 104 -3.60 -11.64 0.16
N ALA A 105 -2.33 -11.71 0.55
CA ALA A 105 -1.24 -12.05 -0.36
C ALA A 105 -1.21 -13.56 -0.67
N VAL A 106 -1.40 -14.41 0.34
CA VAL A 106 -1.39 -15.88 0.17
C VAL A 106 -2.62 -16.37 -0.60
N HIS A 107 -3.77 -15.69 -0.48
CA HIS A 107 -5.00 -16.06 -1.17
C HIS A 107 -4.80 -16.23 -2.68
N SER A 108 -4.04 -15.31 -3.32
CA SER A 108 -3.75 -15.41 -4.76
C SER A 108 -3.00 -16.70 -5.10
N PHE A 109 -2.08 -17.13 -4.24
CA PHE A 109 -1.32 -18.37 -4.42
C PHE A 109 -2.19 -19.60 -4.18
N VAL A 110 -2.94 -19.66 -3.08
CA VAL A 110 -3.84 -20.80 -2.79
C VAL A 110 -4.89 -20.96 -3.88
N ARG A 111 -5.50 -19.87 -4.33
CA ARG A 111 -6.45 -19.91 -5.45
C ARG A 111 -5.79 -20.43 -6.73
N TRP A 112 -4.54 -20.07 -7.01
CA TRP A 112 -3.80 -20.57 -8.17
C TRP A 112 -3.50 -22.07 -8.03
N LEU A 113 -3.10 -22.53 -6.85
CA LEU A 113 -2.85 -23.95 -6.53
C LEU A 113 -4.11 -24.79 -6.75
N THR A 114 -5.24 -24.38 -6.18
CA THR A 114 -6.54 -25.05 -6.33
C THR A 114 -6.96 -25.09 -7.80
N LYS A 115 -6.80 -23.98 -8.55
CA LYS A 115 -7.12 -23.93 -9.98
C LYS A 115 -6.24 -24.85 -10.82
N ARG A 116 -4.98 -25.05 -10.42
CA ARG A 116 -4.02 -25.95 -11.07
C ARG A 116 -4.12 -27.40 -10.59
N LYS A 117 -5.01 -27.69 -9.63
CA LYS A 117 -5.18 -29.00 -8.99
C LYS A 117 -3.88 -29.53 -8.36
N LEU A 118 -3.09 -28.61 -7.79
CA LEU A 118 -1.83 -28.93 -7.09
C LEU A 118 -2.04 -29.20 -5.59
N THR A 119 -3.22 -28.86 -5.07
CA THR A 119 -3.68 -29.11 -3.71
C THR A 119 -5.08 -29.71 -3.77
N ARG A 120 -5.57 -30.19 -2.63
CA ARG A 120 -7.00 -30.36 -2.42
C ARG A 120 -7.73 -29.00 -2.52
N PRO A 121 -9.06 -28.98 -2.70
CA PRO A 121 -9.82 -27.74 -2.64
C PRO A 121 -9.63 -27.09 -1.26
N LEU A 122 -9.02 -25.90 -1.26
CA LEU A 122 -8.81 -25.07 -0.08
C LEU A 122 -9.64 -23.81 -0.22
N ASP A 123 -10.32 -23.43 0.86
CA ASP A 123 -11.02 -22.16 0.95
C ASP A 123 -10.10 -21.12 1.60
N THR A 124 -9.91 -20.02 0.90
CA THR A 124 -9.31 -18.82 1.48
C THR A 124 -10.42 -17.79 1.53
N GLN A 125 -11.25 -17.86 2.57
CA GLN A 125 -12.19 -16.79 2.81
C GLN A 125 -11.40 -15.53 3.13
N LEU A 126 -11.23 -14.67 2.13
CA LEU A 126 -10.89 -13.29 2.38
C LEU A 126 -12.08 -12.70 3.12
N ALA A 127 -11.87 -12.29 4.37
CA ALA A 127 -12.80 -11.38 5.01
C ALA A 127 -13.04 -10.26 4.00
N ARG A 128 -14.29 -10.14 3.51
CA ARG A 128 -14.69 -9.01 2.68
C ARG A 128 -14.24 -7.79 3.46
N LYS A 129 -13.42 -6.90 2.84
CA LYS A 129 -12.98 -5.66 3.50
C LYS A 129 -14.21 -5.07 4.16
N GLY A 130 -14.24 -5.11 5.49
CA GLY A 130 -15.36 -4.56 6.24
C GLY A 130 -15.48 -3.11 5.82
N PHE A 131 -16.71 -2.60 5.75
CA PHE A 131 -16.88 -1.16 5.80
C PHE A 131 -16.17 -0.66 7.06
N ALA A 132 -15.57 0.54 7.00
CA ALA A 132 -14.93 1.13 8.16
C ALA A 132 -15.91 1.04 9.34
N ALA A 133 -15.57 0.25 10.37
CA ALA A 133 -16.49 -0.02 11.46
C ALA A 133 -16.61 1.18 12.41
N ASN A 134 -15.61 2.06 12.39
CA ASN A 134 -15.50 3.22 13.25
C ASN A 134 -15.53 4.49 12.40
N PHE A 135 -16.71 5.08 12.32
CA PHE A 135 -16.86 6.46 11.85
C PHE A 135 -16.73 7.39 13.04
N GLN A 136 -16.09 8.54 12.84
CA GLN A 136 -16.15 9.60 13.83
C GLN A 136 -17.51 10.27 13.75
N THR A 137 -18.05 10.63 14.91
CA THR A 137 -19.19 11.54 15.00
C THR A 137 -18.77 12.95 14.57
N ASP A 138 -19.74 13.77 14.18
CA ASP A 138 -19.50 15.18 13.84
C ASP A 138 -18.89 15.94 15.04
N ASP A 139 -19.33 15.63 16.26
CA ASP A 139 -18.81 16.21 17.50
C ASP A 139 -17.33 15.84 17.72
N GLU A 140 -16.96 14.58 17.50
CA GLU A 140 -15.57 14.13 17.58
C GLU A 140 -14.71 14.78 16.49
N HIS A 141 -15.25 14.93 15.27
CA HIS A 141 -14.54 15.62 14.19
C HIS A 141 -14.29 17.08 14.59
N GLU A 142 -15.34 17.78 15.02
CA GLU A 142 -15.26 19.19 15.39
C GLU A 142 -14.31 19.41 16.57
N GLN A 143 -14.40 18.58 17.61
CA GLN A 143 -13.50 18.66 18.76
C GLN A 143 -12.04 18.46 18.35
N GLN A 144 -11.74 17.48 17.50
CA GLN A 144 -10.37 17.22 17.05
C GLN A 144 -9.86 18.35 16.13
N LEU A 145 -10.71 18.90 15.27
CA LEU A 145 -10.36 20.06 14.45
C LEU A 145 -10.05 21.29 15.32
N ARG A 146 -10.91 21.58 16.31
CA ARG A 146 -10.68 22.68 17.28
C ARG A 146 -9.34 22.48 17.99
N ARG A 147 -9.05 21.28 18.50
CA ARG A 147 -7.75 20.95 19.12
C ARG A 147 -6.58 21.21 18.16
N CYS A 148 -6.66 20.78 16.91
CA CYS A 148 -5.61 21.07 15.93
C CYS A 148 -5.40 22.59 15.75
N LEU A 149 -6.48 23.36 15.72
CA LEU A 149 -6.41 24.81 15.51
C LEU A 149 -5.97 25.60 16.75
N THR A 150 -6.27 25.15 17.97
CA THR A 150 -6.11 25.97 19.18
C THR A 150 -5.23 25.38 20.30
N ASP A 151 -5.04 24.06 20.35
CA ASP A 151 -4.34 23.40 21.47
C ASP A 151 -2.82 23.60 21.37
N GLU A 152 -2.27 24.52 22.16
CA GLU A 152 -0.83 24.83 22.18
C GLU A 152 0.05 23.77 22.87
N ALA A 153 -0.55 22.79 23.56
CA ALA A 153 0.20 21.66 24.09
C ALA A 153 0.66 20.70 22.98
N LEU A 154 0.03 20.76 21.80
CA LEU A 154 0.43 19.97 20.64
C LEU A 154 1.54 20.67 19.83
N PRO A 155 2.56 19.93 19.35
CA PRO A 155 3.53 20.44 18.40
C PRO A 155 2.87 21.12 17.19
N ARG A 156 3.45 22.24 16.76
CA ARG A 156 2.90 23.09 15.70
C ARG A 156 2.72 22.32 14.39
N GLU A 157 3.64 21.43 14.08
CA GLU A 157 3.64 20.57 12.90
C GLU A 157 2.43 19.63 12.92
N LEU A 158 2.17 19.00 14.07
CA LEU A 158 1.04 18.08 14.25
C LEU A 158 -0.30 18.82 14.16
N ARG A 159 -0.36 20.05 14.67
CA ARG A 159 -1.52 20.93 14.55
C ARG A 159 -1.83 21.28 13.09
N ILE A 160 -0.81 21.67 12.32
CA ILE A 160 -0.96 21.98 10.89
C ILE A 160 -1.40 20.74 10.12
N VAL A 161 -0.69 19.62 10.27
CA VAL A 161 -1.01 18.36 9.58
C VAL A 161 -2.40 17.87 9.95
N GLY A 162 -2.76 17.89 11.23
CA GLY A 162 -4.08 17.49 11.72
C GLY A 162 -5.20 18.35 11.15
N ALA A 163 -5.02 19.68 11.12
CA ALA A 163 -6.00 20.59 10.53
C ALA A 163 -6.17 20.37 9.01
N LEU A 164 -5.08 20.14 8.27
CA LEU A 164 -5.14 19.85 6.83
C LEU A 164 -5.86 18.53 6.52
N ILE A 165 -5.61 17.48 7.31
CA ILE A 165 -6.34 16.20 7.19
C ILE A 165 -7.83 16.43 7.47
N ARG A 166 -8.17 17.19 8.51
CA ARG A 166 -9.55 17.36 8.97
C ARG A 166 -10.40 18.29 8.10
N LEU A 167 -9.81 19.31 7.50
CA LEU A 167 -10.52 20.28 6.65
C LEU A 167 -10.60 19.83 5.19
N TYR A 168 -9.54 19.20 4.68
CA TYR A 168 -9.40 18.91 3.25
C TYR A 168 -9.30 17.43 2.92
N ALA A 169 -9.44 16.54 3.91
CA ALA A 169 -9.27 15.10 3.76
C ALA A 169 -7.93 14.71 3.10
N LEU A 170 -6.88 15.50 3.31
CA LEU A 170 -5.58 15.28 2.71
C LEU A 170 -4.88 14.07 3.34
N PRO A 171 -4.47 13.05 2.57
CA PRO A 171 -3.69 11.94 3.11
C PRO A 171 -2.28 12.42 3.51
N ILE A 172 -1.72 11.82 4.58
CA ILE A 172 -0.38 12.18 5.10
C ILE A 172 0.71 12.10 4.01
N SER A 173 0.62 11.10 3.13
CA SER A 173 1.55 10.93 2.02
C SER A 173 1.61 12.18 1.13
N ARG A 174 0.48 12.86 0.96
CA ARG A 174 0.34 14.07 0.16
C ARG A 174 0.76 15.32 0.91
N ILE A 175 0.48 15.38 2.21
CA ILE A 175 0.97 16.49 3.07
C ILE A 175 2.50 16.54 3.05
N LYS A 176 3.18 15.38 3.04
CA LYS A 176 4.64 15.30 2.89
C LYS A 176 5.15 15.89 1.57
N GLU A 177 4.37 15.80 0.51
CA GLU A 177 4.74 16.30 -0.83
C GLU A 177 4.49 17.80 -1.00
N ILE A 178 3.65 18.41 -0.15
CA ILE A 178 3.43 19.86 -0.07
C ILE A 178 4.71 20.50 0.51
N THR A 179 5.73 20.65 -0.34
CA THR A 179 7.03 21.18 0.07
C THR A 179 7.15 22.67 -0.30
N THR A 180 7.26 23.49 0.74
CA THR A 180 7.78 24.88 0.84
C THR A 180 7.28 26.03 -0.06
N SER A 181 6.60 25.81 -1.19
CA SER A 181 6.19 26.92 -2.09
C SER A 181 4.71 27.05 -2.51
N PRO A 182 3.72 26.28 -2.00
CA PRO A 182 2.32 26.47 -2.41
C PRO A 182 1.48 27.39 -1.51
N PHE A 183 2.07 27.99 -0.46
CA PHE A 183 1.36 28.94 0.41
C PHE A 183 1.43 30.35 -0.17
N GLN A 184 0.27 30.92 -0.48
CA GLN A 184 0.12 32.28 -0.97
C GLN A 184 -0.71 33.10 0.01
N LEU A 185 -0.25 34.29 0.34
CA LEU A 185 -0.96 35.24 1.18
C LEU A 185 -1.29 36.47 0.34
N ASN A 186 -2.59 36.75 0.20
CA ASN A 186 -3.09 38.00 -0.35
C ASN A 186 -3.52 38.92 0.81
N ASP A 187 -3.88 40.17 0.52
CA ASP A 187 -4.21 41.19 1.54
C ASP A 187 -5.36 40.80 2.47
N ALA A 188 -6.25 39.89 2.04
CA ALA A 188 -7.39 39.40 2.83
C ALA A 188 -7.39 37.89 3.10
N ASP A 189 -6.82 37.09 2.19
CA ASP A 189 -7.01 35.63 2.15
C ASP A 189 -5.69 34.88 2.02
N ALA A 190 -5.64 33.67 2.58
CA ALA A 190 -4.51 32.77 2.45
C ALA A 190 -4.92 31.53 1.66
N PHE A 191 -4.08 31.10 0.73
CA PHE A 191 -4.32 29.95 -0.13
C PHE A 191 -3.21 28.91 0.00
N LEU A 192 -3.59 27.65 -0.10
CA LEU A 192 -2.67 26.53 -0.24
C LEU A 192 -2.97 25.79 -1.54
N THR A 193 -1.99 25.70 -2.43
CA THR A 193 -2.11 24.89 -3.64
C THR A 193 -1.98 23.41 -3.30
N ILE A 194 -3.04 22.66 -3.60
CA ILE A 194 -3.13 21.21 -3.43
C ILE A 194 -3.16 20.59 -4.84
N ASP A 195 -2.14 19.80 -5.18
CA ASP A 195 -1.78 19.45 -6.56
C ASP A 195 -1.64 20.70 -7.46
N SER A 196 -2.73 21.07 -8.13
CA SER A 196 -2.84 22.17 -9.09
C SER A 196 -3.99 23.12 -8.75
N HIS A 197 -4.67 22.92 -7.62
CA HIS A 197 -5.84 23.69 -7.23
C HIS A 197 -5.55 24.52 -5.97
N PRO A 198 -5.63 25.86 -6.05
CA PRO A 198 -5.54 26.71 -4.86
C PRO A 198 -6.79 26.52 -4.00
N VAL A 199 -6.60 26.31 -2.70
CA VAL A 199 -7.69 26.16 -1.73
C VAL A 199 -7.56 27.21 -0.65
N LEU A 200 -8.67 27.87 -0.32
CA LEU A 200 -8.74 28.90 0.71
C LEU A 200 -8.51 28.27 2.10
N LEU A 201 -7.59 28.85 2.86
CA LEU A 201 -7.25 28.47 4.22
C LEU A 201 -8.05 29.27 5.24
N PRO A 202 -8.62 28.63 6.28
CA PRO A 202 -9.13 29.35 7.44
C PRO A 202 -8.04 30.24 8.07
N PRO A 203 -8.39 31.46 8.53
CA PRO A 203 -7.40 32.41 9.06
C PRO A 203 -6.51 31.85 10.17
N THR A 204 -7.06 30.99 11.03
CA THR A 204 -6.31 30.35 12.12
C THR A 204 -5.25 29.39 11.59
N LEU A 205 -5.57 28.59 10.56
CA LEU A 205 -4.61 27.68 9.95
C LEU A 205 -3.53 28.45 9.16
N ALA A 206 -3.92 29.51 8.45
CA ALA A 206 -2.99 30.38 7.74
C ALA A 206 -1.93 30.97 8.69
N ARG A 207 -2.35 31.40 9.88
CA ARG A 207 -1.44 31.94 10.91
C ARG A 207 -0.46 30.87 11.43
N LEU A 208 -0.94 29.65 11.65
CA LEU A 208 -0.09 28.53 12.09
C LEU A 208 0.97 28.18 11.04
N ILE A 209 0.58 28.10 9.77
CA ILE A 209 1.49 27.84 8.65
C ILE A 209 2.51 28.97 8.52
N LYS A 210 2.07 30.24 8.57
CA LYS A 210 2.96 31.41 8.53
C LYS A 210 3.98 31.38 9.67
N ALA A 211 3.55 31.05 10.89
CA ALA A 211 4.43 30.96 12.05
C ALA A 211 5.44 29.79 11.94
N HIS A 212 5.05 28.66 11.33
CA HIS A 212 5.95 27.54 11.08
C HIS A 212 6.99 27.87 10.00
N ILE A 213 6.61 28.55 8.92
CA ILE A 213 7.55 28.99 7.87
C ILE A 213 8.57 30.01 8.42
N ALA A 214 8.14 30.90 9.33
CA ALA A 214 9.00 31.92 9.93
C ALA A 214 9.94 31.40 11.04
N SER A 215 9.76 30.16 11.50
CA SER A 215 10.58 29.53 12.54
C SER A 215 10.81 28.06 12.17
N PRO A 216 11.78 27.78 11.27
CA PRO A 216 12.01 26.44 10.73
C PRO A 216 12.57 25.47 11.77
#